data_AF-F8ND55-F1
#
_entry.id   AF-F8ND55-F1
#
_cell.length_a   1.000
_cell.length_b   1.000
_cell.length_c   1.000
_cell.angle_alpha   90.00
_cell.angle_beta   90.00
_cell.angle_gamma   90.00
#
_symmetry.space_group_name_H-M   'P 1'
#
loop_
_entity.id
_entity.type
_entity.pdbx_description
1 polymer ?
#
loop_
_entity_poly.entity_id
_entity_poly.type
_entity_poly.pdbx_seq_one_letter_code
_entity_poly.pdbx_strand_id
1 'polypeptide(L)'
;MDQCSSITLTLVMNMEEDQTCFNKWILMKIVLQDRRIQHFWPFSSREEWELAEFLNENLNQTQLDAFLKLKWTCKQTLLFSSAHQLSSFMDFLPSGPKWKMQTLVVVGYLTMAPIRLFFRDGLEVANSIFSNPIFANQALEEHCVYSEFMTADYAWELQDQYPVGATVMGIIAGSDKTAATRRTAGMQMHPIFLSLANINSEVHMKATSHAWMCTAFMPIVTFNNVHPEFHAVLDAQLWHRCMDMVISVWQNVGRLCQTLMVS
;
A
#
# COMPACT_ATOMS: atom_id res chain seq x y z
N MET A 1 0.95 13.14 -26.65
CA MET A 1 -0.43 12.91 -26.19
C MET A 1 -0.37 11.63 -25.39
N ASP A 2 0.00 11.77 -24.12
CA ASP A 2 0.19 10.64 -23.21
C ASP A 2 -1.18 10.31 -22.61
N GLN A 3 -1.80 9.24 -23.10
CA GLN A 3 -3.00 8.68 -22.48
C GLN A 3 -2.57 7.95 -21.21
N CYS A 4 -2.92 8.51 -20.06
CA CYS A 4 -2.93 7.81 -18.79
C CYS A 4 -4.00 6.71 -18.87
N SER A 5 -3.60 5.46 -19.08
CA SER A 5 -4.50 4.32 -19.03
C SER A 5 -4.60 3.84 -17.58
N SER A 6 -5.59 4.34 -16.84
CA SER A 6 -5.96 3.79 -15.53
C SER A 6 -6.67 2.45 -15.74
N ILE A 7 -5.99 1.34 -15.46
CA ILE A 7 -6.61 0.00 -15.50
C ILE A 7 -7.23 -0.28 -14.12
N THR A 8 -8.50 0.03 -13.93
CA THR A 8 -9.23 -0.28 -12.69
C THR A 8 -9.46 -1.79 -12.58
N LEU A 9 -8.68 -2.44 -11.71
CA LEU A 9 -8.83 -3.86 -11.36
C LEU A 9 -9.62 -4.00 -10.05
N THR A 10 -10.94 -4.12 -10.12
CA THR A 10 -11.79 -4.36 -8.94
C THR A 10 -11.72 -5.82 -8.51
N LEU A 11 -11.02 -6.09 -7.42
CA LEU A 11 -11.02 -7.39 -6.74
C LEU A 11 -11.81 -7.27 -5.45
N VAL A 12 -12.70 -8.23 -5.18
CA VAL A 12 -13.50 -8.31 -3.96
C VAL A 12 -13.04 -9.51 -3.14
N MET A 13 -12.66 -9.26 -1.88
CA MET A 13 -12.11 -10.29 -0.99
C MET A 13 -12.99 -10.54 0.23
N ASN A 14 -13.05 -11.81 0.62
CA ASN A 14 -13.52 -12.28 1.93
C ASN A 14 -12.31 -12.52 2.84
N MET A 15 -12.34 -12.00 4.06
CA MET A 15 -11.27 -12.16 5.04
C MET A 15 -11.71 -13.17 6.11
N GLU A 16 -11.73 -14.46 5.75
CA GLU A 16 -11.82 -15.56 6.72
C GLU A 16 -10.59 -16.46 6.59
N GLU A 17 -9.98 -16.77 7.73
CA GLU A 17 -8.86 -17.71 7.94
C GLU A 17 -7.41 -17.17 7.83
N ASP A 18 -6.97 -16.42 8.84
CA ASP A 18 -5.62 -16.65 9.44
C ASP A 18 -5.57 -16.19 10.91
N GLN A 19 -6.02 -17.06 11.82
CA GLN A 19 -6.32 -16.74 13.22
C GLN A 19 -5.11 -16.26 14.05
N THR A 20 -3.87 -16.53 13.62
CA THR A 20 -2.67 -16.22 14.42
C THR A 20 -2.16 -14.79 14.23
N CYS A 21 -2.17 -14.28 13.00
CA CYS A 21 -1.90 -12.87 12.70
C CYS A 21 -3.09 -11.99 13.09
N PHE A 22 -4.33 -12.47 12.88
CA PHE A 22 -5.55 -11.77 13.24
C PHE A 22 -5.68 -11.53 14.75
N ASN A 23 -5.22 -12.44 15.62
CA ASN A 23 -5.23 -12.22 17.08
C ASN A 23 -4.24 -11.15 17.53
N LYS A 24 -3.07 -11.05 16.88
CA LYS A 24 -2.10 -9.98 17.15
C LYS A 24 -2.59 -8.63 16.63
N TRP A 25 -3.35 -8.66 15.53
CA TRP A 25 -3.99 -7.51 14.91
C TRP A 25 -5.25 -7.06 15.66
N ILE A 26 -6.04 -7.97 16.22
CA ILE A 26 -7.16 -7.69 17.13
C ILE A 26 -6.63 -7.09 18.43
N LEU A 27 -5.49 -7.52 18.97
CA LEU A 27 -4.90 -6.84 20.13
C LEU A 27 -4.52 -5.38 19.79
N MET A 28 -4.03 -5.11 18.58
CA MET A 28 -3.79 -3.75 18.10
C MET A 28 -5.11 -3.00 17.82
N LYS A 29 -6.14 -3.68 17.31
CA LYS A 29 -7.50 -3.15 17.12
C LYS A 29 -8.18 -2.84 18.46
N ILE A 30 -7.97 -3.64 19.50
CA ILE A 30 -8.46 -3.40 20.88
C ILE A 30 -7.74 -2.18 21.48
N VAL A 31 -6.44 -2.01 21.19
CA VAL A 31 -5.67 -0.81 21.58
C VAL A 31 -6.13 0.44 20.81
N LEU A 32 -6.59 0.29 19.56
CA LEU A 32 -7.07 1.38 18.70
C LEU A 32 -8.59 1.63 18.76
N GLN A 33 -9.39 0.73 19.32
CA GLN A 33 -10.86 0.81 19.38
C GLN A 33 -11.39 1.60 20.58
N ASP A 34 -10.56 1.91 21.57
CA ASP A 34 -10.95 2.91 22.56
C ASP A 34 -10.77 4.30 21.93
N ARG A 35 -11.83 4.81 21.27
CA ARG A 35 -11.88 6.08 20.51
C ARG A 35 -11.47 7.33 21.30
N ARG A 36 -10.98 7.18 22.53
CA ARG A 36 -10.45 8.22 23.41
C ARG A 36 -8.92 8.20 23.53
N ILE A 37 -8.24 7.21 22.99
CA ILE A 37 -6.77 7.10 23.06
C ILE A 37 -6.22 6.87 21.64
N GLN A 38 -5.16 7.61 21.27
CA GLN A 38 -4.14 7.24 20.25
C GLN A 38 -4.06 7.93 18.87
N HIS A 39 -4.42 9.22 18.69
CA HIS A 39 -3.83 9.98 17.56
C HIS A 39 -2.32 10.23 17.73
N PHE A 40 -1.84 10.13 18.97
CA PHE A 40 -0.51 10.53 19.38
C PHE A 40 0.25 9.38 20.04
N TRP A 41 -0.17 8.12 19.88
CA TRP A 41 0.60 7.00 20.44
C TRP A 41 1.97 6.92 19.73
N PRO A 42 3.09 6.65 20.44
CA PRO A 42 3.21 6.22 21.84
C PRO A 42 3.29 7.34 22.89
N PHE A 43 3.04 8.59 22.52
CA PHE A 43 3.15 9.74 23.40
C PHE A 43 2.01 9.81 24.43
N SER A 44 2.31 10.38 25.60
CA SER A 44 1.36 10.47 26.73
C SER A 44 0.30 11.53 26.49
N SER A 45 0.62 12.56 25.69
CA SER A 45 -0.27 13.66 25.39
C SER A 45 -0.04 14.23 23.99
N ARG A 46 -0.97 15.06 23.53
CA ARG A 46 -0.88 15.76 22.25
C ARG A 46 0.30 16.74 22.23
N GLU A 47 0.48 17.47 23.32
CA GLU A 47 1.54 18.48 23.46
C GLU A 47 2.93 17.84 23.40
N GLU A 48 3.06 16.63 23.95
CA GLU A 48 4.30 15.86 23.87
C GLU A 48 4.58 15.39 22.44
N TRP A 49 3.56 14.95 21.70
CA TRP A 49 3.70 14.58 20.30
C TRP A 49 4.03 15.80 19.40
N GLU A 50 3.37 16.94 19.59
CA GLU A 50 3.65 18.18 18.83
C GLU A 50 5.11 18.64 19.06
N LEU A 51 5.61 18.51 20.28
CA LEU A 51 7.03 18.76 20.57
C LEU A 51 7.94 17.75 19.86
N ALA A 52 7.62 16.46 19.91
CA ALA A 52 8.41 15.42 19.26
C ALA A 52 8.47 15.60 17.72
N GLU A 53 7.35 15.90 17.09
CA GLU A 53 7.24 16.22 15.67
C GLU A 53 8.12 17.43 15.31
N PHE A 54 7.94 18.55 16.03
CA PHE A 54 8.72 19.76 15.82
C PHE A 54 10.23 19.51 15.94
N LEU A 55 10.66 18.79 16.98
CA LEU A 55 12.07 18.48 17.20
C LEU A 55 12.65 17.61 16.08
N ASN A 56 11.89 16.61 15.61
CA ASN A 56 12.35 15.70 14.56
C ASN A 56 12.43 16.36 13.18
N GLU A 57 11.51 17.28 12.87
CA GLU A 57 11.53 18.01 11.59
C GLU A 57 12.60 19.11 11.54
N ASN A 58 12.88 19.75 12.68
CA ASN A 58 13.68 20.99 12.70
C ASN A 58 15.10 20.81 13.23
N LEU A 59 15.40 19.73 13.97
CA LEU A 59 16.72 19.51 14.58
C LEU A 59 17.36 18.20 14.11
N ASN A 60 18.69 18.20 13.98
CA ASN A 60 19.43 16.95 13.83
C ASN A 60 19.57 16.21 15.18
N GLN A 61 19.94 14.92 15.15
CA GLN A 61 20.02 14.08 16.35
C GLN A 61 20.89 14.69 17.47
N THR A 62 22.03 15.30 17.12
CA THR A 62 22.95 15.92 18.09
C THR A 62 22.34 17.17 18.74
N GLN A 63 21.66 18.01 17.95
CA GLN A 63 20.96 19.21 18.43
C GLN A 63 19.76 18.85 19.30
N LEU A 64 19.02 17.82 18.92
CA LEU A 64 17.90 17.28 19.69
C LEU A 64 18.37 16.75 21.04
N ASP A 65 19.45 15.95 21.07
CA ASP A 65 20.06 15.48 22.32
C ASP A 65 20.55 16.64 23.20
N ALA A 66 21.10 17.69 22.60
CA ALA A 66 21.52 18.88 23.34
C ALA A 66 20.31 19.63 23.94
N PHE A 67 19.21 19.74 23.20
CA PHE A 67 17.96 20.33 23.67
C PHE A 67 17.34 19.55 24.83
N LEU A 68 17.31 18.21 24.73
CA LEU A 68 16.76 17.34 25.78
C LEU A 68 17.58 17.37 27.08
N LYS A 69 18.87 17.74 27.00
CA LYS A 69 19.76 17.92 28.16
C LYS A 69 19.64 19.29 28.83
N LEU A 70 18.84 20.22 28.30
CA LEU A 70 18.62 21.51 28.94
C LEU A 70 17.93 21.33 30.29
N LYS A 71 18.34 22.14 31.28
CA LYS A 71 17.79 22.08 32.65
C LYS A 71 16.27 22.25 32.72
N TRP A 72 15.68 22.95 31.74
CA TRP A 72 14.23 23.11 31.65
C TRP A 72 13.57 21.82 31.18
N THR A 73 14.08 21.21 30.11
CA THR A 73 13.55 19.98 29.51
C THR A 73 13.67 18.79 30.46
N CYS A 74 14.78 18.67 31.21
CA CYS A 74 14.96 17.63 32.22
C CYS A 74 13.98 17.72 33.41
N LYS A 75 13.27 18.85 33.59
CA LYS A 75 12.22 18.97 34.61
C LYS A 75 10.85 18.53 34.10
N GLN A 76 10.69 18.38 32.79
CA GLN A 76 9.45 17.92 32.17
C GLN A 76 9.39 16.39 32.22
N THR A 77 8.19 15.84 32.35
CA THR A 77 7.95 14.39 32.28
C THR A 77 7.74 13.98 30.82
N LEU A 78 8.84 13.90 30.07
CA LEU A 78 8.84 13.39 28.69
C LEU A 78 9.12 11.88 28.69
N LEU A 79 8.49 11.15 27.78
CA LEU A 79 8.69 9.72 27.51
C LEU A 79 10.03 9.44 26.81
N PHE A 80 10.64 10.45 26.20
CA PHE A 80 11.92 10.34 25.51
C PHE A 80 12.95 11.30 26.10
N SER A 81 14.17 10.80 26.26
CA SER A 81 15.33 11.51 26.84
C SER A 81 16.49 11.66 25.85
N SER A 82 16.36 11.08 24.65
CA SER A 82 17.33 11.18 23.56
C SER A 82 16.67 11.08 22.19
N ALA A 83 17.36 11.54 21.16
CA ALA A 83 16.99 11.37 19.76
C ALA A 83 16.84 9.89 19.39
N HIS A 84 17.70 9.03 19.96
CA HIS A 84 17.62 7.59 19.75
C HIS A 84 16.35 7.00 20.37
N GLN A 85 16.00 7.40 21.60
CA GLN A 85 14.78 6.92 22.24
C GLN A 85 13.53 7.38 21.47
N LEU A 86 13.51 8.65 21.03
CA LEU A 86 12.45 9.15 20.16
C LEU A 86 12.37 8.35 18.85
N SER A 87 13.51 8.01 18.24
CA SER A 87 13.52 7.23 16.99
C SER A 87 13.09 5.78 17.21
N SER A 88 13.43 5.17 18.35
CA SER A 88 13.05 3.79 18.67
C SER A 88 11.54 3.59 18.77
N PHE A 89 10.79 4.67 19.02
CA PHE A 89 9.33 4.64 18.97
C PHE A 89 8.80 4.29 17.57
N MET A 90 9.52 4.67 16.51
CA MET A 90 9.18 4.30 15.14
C MET A 90 9.39 2.81 14.87
N ASP A 91 10.32 2.15 15.59
CA ASP A 91 10.60 0.72 15.42
C ASP A 91 9.43 -0.16 15.89
N PHE A 92 8.55 0.37 16.74
CA PHE A 92 7.34 -0.33 17.20
C PHE A 92 6.17 -0.20 16.22
N LEU A 93 6.26 0.70 15.23
CA LEU A 93 5.24 0.78 14.19
C LEU A 93 5.31 -0.50 13.34
N PRO A 94 4.16 -1.06 12.93
CA PRO A 94 4.14 -2.22 12.06
C PRO A 94 4.94 -1.89 10.80
N SER A 95 5.92 -2.74 10.49
CA SER A 95 6.67 -2.60 9.26
C SER A 95 5.70 -2.70 8.09
N GLY A 96 5.76 -1.71 7.19
CA GLY A 96 4.97 -1.74 5.96
C GLY A 96 5.35 -2.93 5.05
N PRO A 97 4.60 -3.11 3.95
CA PRO A 97 4.80 -4.22 3.02
C PRO A 97 6.24 -4.28 2.52
N LYS A 98 6.84 -5.48 2.61
CA LYS A 98 8.27 -5.65 2.29
C LYS A 98 8.49 -5.83 0.80
N TRP A 99 9.55 -5.22 0.29
CA TRP A 99 10.00 -5.44 -1.09
C TRP A 99 10.62 -6.82 -1.24
N LYS A 100 10.18 -7.52 -2.29
CA LYS A 100 10.66 -8.81 -2.76
C LYS A 100 11.26 -8.61 -4.16
N MET A 101 12.22 -9.44 -4.52
CA MET A 101 12.82 -9.46 -5.86
C MET A 101 12.77 -10.87 -6.40
N GLN A 102 12.22 -11.02 -7.62
CA GLN A 102 12.12 -12.29 -8.31
C GLN A 102 12.77 -12.17 -9.69
N THR A 103 13.66 -13.11 -10.00
CA THR A 103 14.21 -13.26 -11.36
C THR A 103 13.30 -14.17 -12.18
N LEU A 104 12.98 -13.74 -13.39
CA LEU A 104 12.09 -14.45 -14.31
C LEU A 104 12.83 -14.91 -15.56
N VAL A 105 12.37 -16.04 -16.08
CA VAL A 105 12.83 -16.62 -17.35
C VAL A 105 11.60 -16.86 -18.22
N VAL A 106 11.64 -16.37 -19.46
CA VAL A 106 10.62 -16.66 -20.47
C VAL A 106 11.08 -17.89 -21.25
N VAL A 107 10.37 -19.00 -21.11
CA VAL A 107 10.74 -20.28 -21.71
C VAL A 107 10.73 -20.13 -23.24
N GLY A 108 11.82 -20.54 -23.89
CA GLY A 108 11.95 -20.51 -25.35
C GLY A 108 12.46 -19.18 -25.93
N TYR A 109 12.68 -18.15 -25.10
CA TYR A 109 13.12 -16.83 -25.58
C TYR A 109 14.37 -16.34 -24.85
N LEU A 110 15.32 -15.79 -25.61
CA LEU A 110 16.52 -15.16 -25.05
C LEU A 110 16.26 -13.68 -24.81
N THR A 111 16.69 -13.16 -23.66
CA THR A 111 16.62 -11.73 -23.33
C THR A 111 18.01 -11.13 -23.26
N MET A 112 18.12 -9.81 -23.51
CA MET A 112 19.41 -9.12 -23.41
C MET A 112 19.97 -9.10 -21.97
N ALA A 113 19.09 -9.10 -20.97
CA ALA A 113 19.44 -9.09 -19.57
C ALA A 113 18.47 -9.97 -18.75
N PRO A 114 18.86 -10.41 -17.54
CA PRO A 114 17.96 -11.09 -16.62
C PRO A 114 16.75 -10.21 -16.30
N ILE A 115 15.55 -10.78 -16.44
CA ILE A 115 14.30 -10.09 -16.08
C ILE A 115 14.18 -10.11 -14.56
N ARG A 116 14.15 -8.93 -13.93
CA ARG A 116 14.00 -8.79 -12.48
C ARG A 116 12.70 -8.03 -12.18
N LEU A 117 11.81 -8.67 -11.45
CA LEU A 117 10.60 -8.07 -10.90
C LEU A 117 10.88 -7.66 -9.45
N PHE A 118 10.62 -6.39 -9.13
CA PHE A 118 10.61 -5.88 -7.77
C PHE A 118 9.16 -5.64 -7.36
N PHE A 119 8.70 -6.24 -6.27
CA PHE A 119 7.31 -6.13 -5.87
C PHE A 119 7.09 -6.30 -4.37
N ARG A 120 5.95 -5.84 -3.89
CA ARG A 120 5.38 -6.10 -2.57
C ARG A 120 4.20 -7.04 -2.73
N ASP A 121 3.91 -7.78 -1.67
CA ASP A 121 2.72 -8.61 -1.63
C ASP A 121 1.46 -7.73 -1.69
N GLY A 122 0.58 -7.98 -2.67
CA GLY A 122 -0.65 -7.21 -2.84
C GLY A 122 -1.51 -7.21 -1.57
N LEU A 123 -1.62 -8.35 -0.86
CA LEU A 123 -2.43 -8.45 0.35
C LEU A 123 -1.83 -7.64 1.50
N GLU A 124 -0.50 -7.69 1.68
CA GLU A 124 0.16 -6.83 2.67
C GLU A 124 -0.08 -5.35 2.35
N VAL A 125 -0.05 -4.97 1.06
CA VAL A 125 -0.34 -3.60 0.63
C VAL A 125 -1.77 -3.18 0.92
N ALA A 126 -2.76 -3.99 0.52
CA ALA A 126 -4.17 -3.69 0.80
C ALA A 126 -4.44 -3.60 2.31
N ASN A 127 -3.90 -4.52 3.10
CA ASN A 127 -3.99 -4.48 4.55
C ASN A 127 -3.36 -3.20 5.10
N SER A 128 -2.16 -2.83 4.64
CA SER A 128 -1.48 -1.60 5.07
C SER A 128 -2.32 -0.33 4.82
N ILE A 129 -2.95 -0.24 3.64
CA ILE A 129 -3.84 0.88 3.32
C ILE A 129 -5.09 0.85 4.20
N PHE A 130 -5.73 -0.31 4.36
CA PHE A 130 -6.92 -0.46 5.20
C PHE A 130 -6.66 -0.19 6.69
N SER A 131 -5.44 -0.48 7.15
CA SER A 131 -4.99 -0.25 8.53
C SER A 131 -4.84 1.24 8.85
N ASN A 132 -4.82 2.11 7.84
CA ASN A 132 -4.54 3.51 8.04
C ASN A 132 -5.77 4.21 8.68
N PRO A 133 -5.62 4.76 9.90
CA PRO A 133 -6.74 5.37 10.62
C PRO A 133 -7.35 6.58 9.90
N ILE A 134 -6.61 7.20 8.97
CA ILE A 134 -7.11 8.31 8.14
C ILE A 134 -8.33 7.88 7.30
N PHE A 135 -8.43 6.60 6.93
CA PHE A 135 -9.51 6.08 6.09
C PHE A 135 -10.61 5.37 6.90
N ALA A 136 -10.52 5.33 8.24
CA ALA A 136 -11.41 4.54 9.10
C ALA A 136 -12.91 4.89 8.96
N ASN A 137 -13.24 6.13 8.57
CA ASN A 137 -14.61 6.60 8.40
C ASN A 137 -15.10 6.59 6.94
N GLN A 138 -14.31 6.06 6.00
CA GLN A 138 -14.64 6.09 4.57
C GLN A 138 -15.27 4.78 4.08
N ALA A 139 -15.41 3.79 4.97
CA ALA A 139 -16.05 2.53 4.65
C ALA A 139 -17.56 2.73 4.45
N LEU A 140 -17.96 2.85 3.18
CA LEU A 140 -19.34 2.82 2.67
C LEU A 140 -20.26 3.92 3.25
N GLU A 141 -20.25 5.09 2.62
CA GLU A 141 -21.28 6.13 2.87
C GLU A 141 -22.64 5.70 2.28
N GLU A 142 -23.71 5.83 3.07
CA GLU A 142 -25.09 5.56 2.66
C GLU A 142 -25.62 6.68 1.74
N HIS A 143 -25.20 6.77 0.49
CA HIS A 143 -25.77 7.75 -0.44
C HIS A 143 -26.11 7.18 -1.82
N CYS A 144 -27.35 7.42 -2.26
CA CYS A 144 -27.96 7.04 -3.54
C CYS A 144 -27.38 7.77 -4.77
N VAL A 145 -26.09 8.11 -4.76
CA VAL A 145 -25.40 8.75 -5.89
C VAL A 145 -24.39 7.75 -6.44
N TYR A 146 -24.72 7.15 -7.59
CA TYR A 146 -23.81 6.29 -8.32
C TYR A 146 -22.66 7.11 -8.90
N SER A 147 -21.49 7.09 -8.26
CA SER A 147 -20.27 7.74 -8.73
C SER A 147 -19.12 6.74 -8.92
N GLU A 148 -19.07 5.70 -8.10
CA GLU A 148 -17.97 4.74 -8.01
C GLU A 148 -18.48 3.30 -7.86
N PHE A 149 -17.62 2.30 -8.10
CA PHE A 149 -18.01 0.89 -7.97
C PHE A 149 -18.60 0.57 -6.60
N MET A 150 -18.02 1.10 -5.52
CA MET A 150 -18.48 0.85 -4.15
C MET A 150 -19.82 1.53 -3.81
N THR A 151 -20.31 2.43 -4.68
CA THR A 151 -21.65 3.04 -4.57
C THR A 151 -22.70 2.31 -5.41
N ALA A 152 -22.30 1.35 -6.25
CA ALA A 152 -23.20 0.60 -7.11
C ALA A 152 -23.96 -0.48 -6.34
N ASP A 153 -25.19 -0.78 -6.78
CA ASP A 153 -26.04 -1.81 -6.18
C ASP A 153 -25.31 -3.15 -6.09
N TYR A 154 -24.53 -3.49 -7.11
CA TYR A 154 -23.75 -4.72 -7.15
C TYR A 154 -22.74 -4.86 -5.99
N ALA A 155 -22.13 -3.76 -5.54
CA ALA A 155 -21.22 -3.81 -4.39
C ALA A 155 -21.96 -4.13 -3.09
N TRP A 156 -23.19 -3.62 -2.94
CA TRP A 156 -24.07 -3.93 -1.81
C TRP A 156 -24.61 -5.36 -1.88
N GLU A 157 -25.09 -5.80 -3.03
CA GLU A 157 -25.52 -7.20 -3.25
C GLU A 157 -24.40 -8.20 -2.96
N LEU A 158 -23.16 -7.81 -3.23
CA LEU A 158 -21.99 -8.62 -2.93
C LEU A 158 -21.64 -8.58 -1.44
N GLN A 159 -21.76 -7.43 -0.78
CA GLN A 159 -21.57 -7.28 0.66
C GLN A 159 -22.59 -8.09 1.47
N ASP A 160 -23.83 -8.17 0.99
CA ASP A 160 -24.93 -8.93 1.62
C ASP A 160 -24.72 -10.46 1.61
N GLN A 161 -23.83 -10.96 0.74
CA GLN A 161 -23.46 -12.38 0.70
C GLN A 161 -22.49 -12.79 1.82
N TYR A 162 -21.93 -11.82 2.55
CA TYR A 162 -20.93 -12.06 3.59
C TYR A 162 -21.49 -11.83 5.00
N PRO A 163 -20.96 -12.52 6.02
CA PRO A 163 -21.46 -12.42 7.39
C PRO A 163 -21.28 -11.02 7.98
N VAL A 164 -22.13 -10.69 8.96
CA VAL A 164 -22.04 -9.44 9.70
C VAL A 164 -20.65 -9.31 10.33
N GLY A 165 -19.97 -8.19 10.03
CA GLY A 165 -18.60 -7.91 10.46
C GLY A 165 -17.54 -8.13 9.38
N ALA A 166 -17.89 -8.75 8.24
CA ALA A 166 -17.06 -8.76 7.05
C ALA A 166 -17.29 -7.50 6.21
N THR A 167 -16.25 -7.03 5.53
CA THR A 167 -16.34 -5.88 4.61
C THR A 167 -15.73 -6.26 3.27
N VAL A 168 -16.53 -6.12 2.23
CA VAL A 168 -16.08 -6.21 0.84
C VAL A 168 -15.14 -5.05 0.56
N MET A 169 -13.90 -5.38 0.24
CA MET A 169 -12.90 -4.41 -0.18
C MET A 169 -12.66 -4.53 -1.66
N GLY A 170 -12.91 -3.44 -2.39
CA GLY A 170 -12.50 -3.31 -3.77
C GLY A 170 -11.02 -2.93 -3.83
N ILE A 171 -10.24 -3.61 -4.66
CA ILE A 171 -8.89 -3.16 -5.02
C ILE A 171 -8.98 -2.23 -6.23
N ILE A 172 -8.08 -1.25 -6.34
CA ILE A 172 -7.83 -0.52 -7.58
C ILE A 172 -6.35 -0.61 -7.87
N ALA A 173 -5.99 -0.89 -9.12
CA ALA A 173 -4.62 -0.81 -9.60
C ALA A 173 -4.48 0.38 -10.55
N GLY A 174 -3.32 1.01 -10.54
CA GLY A 174 -2.95 2.05 -11.49
C GLY A 174 -1.51 1.82 -11.95
N SER A 175 -1.27 1.94 -13.25
CA SER A 175 0.10 1.97 -13.77
C SER A 175 0.32 3.29 -14.47
N ASP A 176 1.47 3.90 -14.21
CA ASP A 176 1.93 5.06 -14.97
C ASP A 176 3.33 4.79 -15.51
N LYS A 177 3.61 5.27 -16.71
CA LYS A 177 4.94 5.14 -17.32
C LYS A 177 5.84 6.22 -16.74
N THR A 178 6.66 5.84 -15.77
CA THR A 178 7.64 6.75 -15.18
C THR A 178 9.06 6.31 -15.49
N ALA A 179 9.98 7.26 -15.67
CA ALA A 179 11.39 6.94 -15.75
C ALA A 179 11.89 6.54 -14.35
N ALA A 180 12.19 5.27 -14.13
CA ALA A 180 12.90 4.87 -12.91
C ALA A 180 14.25 5.61 -12.86
N THR A 181 14.53 6.20 -11.71
CA THR A 181 15.48 7.31 -11.54
C THR A 181 16.88 7.08 -12.13
N ARG A 182 17.55 8.20 -12.45
CA ARG A 182 18.88 8.33 -13.10
C ARG A 182 20.04 7.53 -12.47
N ARG A 183 19.84 6.95 -11.27
CA ARG A 183 20.84 6.23 -10.47
C ARG A 183 20.83 4.71 -10.69
N THR A 184 19.82 4.17 -11.40
CA THR A 184 19.64 2.72 -11.63
C THR A 184 19.94 2.32 -13.07
N ALA A 185 21.07 2.80 -13.61
CA ALA A 185 21.59 2.39 -14.92
C ALA A 185 20.60 2.48 -16.11
N GLY A 186 19.64 3.40 -16.08
CA GLY A 186 18.70 3.60 -17.18
C GLY A 186 17.67 2.47 -17.38
N MET A 187 17.47 1.60 -16.40
CA MET A 187 16.38 0.63 -16.43
C MET A 187 15.04 1.37 -16.49
N GLN A 188 14.27 1.19 -17.57
CA GLN A 188 12.90 1.68 -17.63
C GLN A 188 11.97 0.60 -17.04
N MET A 189 11.06 1.02 -16.16
CA MET A 189 10.10 0.14 -15.51
C MET A 189 8.76 0.85 -15.42
N HIS A 190 7.67 0.11 -15.46
CA HIS A 190 6.34 0.65 -15.19
C HIS A 190 5.98 0.40 -13.72
N PRO A 191 5.94 1.42 -12.84
CA PRO A 191 5.40 1.22 -11.52
C PRO A 191 3.91 0.84 -11.57
N ILE A 192 3.53 0.02 -10.61
CA ILE A 192 2.15 -0.34 -10.29
C ILE A 192 1.85 0.18 -8.91
N PHE A 193 0.75 0.89 -8.80
CA PHE A 193 0.19 1.38 -7.57
C PHE A 193 -1.10 0.61 -7.27
N LEU A 194 -1.29 0.26 -6.00
CA LEU A 194 -2.54 -0.29 -5.52
C LEU A 194 -3.22 0.70 -4.57
N SER A 195 -4.53 0.67 -4.56
CA SER A 195 -5.40 1.40 -3.66
C SER A 195 -6.66 0.59 -3.35
N LEU A 196 -7.51 1.12 -2.48
CA LEU A 196 -8.79 0.52 -2.10
C LEU A 196 -9.93 1.35 -2.72
N ALA A 197 -10.82 0.71 -3.46
CA ALA A 197 -12.01 1.34 -4.03
C ALA A 197 -12.97 1.87 -2.96
N ASN A 198 -12.81 1.44 -1.71
CA ASN A 198 -13.58 1.90 -0.57
C ASN A 198 -13.17 3.32 -0.11
N ILE A 199 -12.05 3.86 -0.59
CA ILE A 199 -11.63 5.23 -0.32
C ILE A 199 -12.33 6.14 -1.32
N ASN A 200 -12.95 7.23 -0.84
CA ASN A 200 -13.65 8.19 -1.67
C ASN A 200 -12.71 8.80 -2.74
N SER A 201 -13.16 8.94 -3.99
CA SER A 201 -12.35 9.53 -5.08
C SER A 201 -11.74 10.88 -4.75
N GLU A 202 -12.40 11.77 -4.00
CA GLU A 202 -11.82 13.05 -3.59
C GLU A 202 -10.54 12.87 -2.75
N VAL A 203 -10.47 11.78 -2.00
CA VAL A 203 -9.31 11.41 -1.18
C VAL A 203 -8.25 10.76 -2.04
N HIS A 204 -8.62 9.92 -3.01
CA HIS A 204 -7.70 9.38 -4.02
C HIS A 204 -6.97 10.47 -4.81
N MET A 205 -7.65 11.58 -5.12
CA MET A 205 -7.12 12.67 -5.93
C MET A 205 -6.17 13.60 -5.18
N LYS A 206 -6.12 13.52 -3.84
CA LYS A 206 -5.17 14.27 -3.02
C LYS A 206 -3.83 13.54 -2.98
N ALA A 207 -2.80 14.10 -3.61
CA ALA A 207 -1.46 13.49 -3.62
C ALA A 207 -0.89 13.21 -2.21
N THR A 208 -1.31 13.97 -1.20
CA THR A 208 -0.89 13.84 0.20
C THR A 208 -1.72 12.84 1.02
N SER A 209 -2.77 12.23 0.44
CA SER A 209 -3.62 11.30 1.19
C SER A 209 -2.96 9.95 1.44
N HIS A 210 -1.88 9.63 0.70
CA HIS A 210 -1.26 8.30 0.72
C HIS A 210 -2.24 7.16 0.42
N ALA A 211 -3.32 7.45 -0.32
CA ALA A 211 -4.30 6.44 -0.72
C ALA A 211 -3.73 5.44 -1.73
N TRP A 212 -2.69 5.81 -2.48
CA TRP A 212 -2.01 4.94 -3.43
C TRP A 212 -0.66 4.46 -2.89
N MET A 213 -0.40 3.16 -2.96
CA MET A 213 0.87 2.57 -2.57
C MET A 213 1.57 1.91 -3.76
N CYS A 214 2.81 2.31 -4.03
CA CYS A 214 3.66 1.64 -5.01
C CYS A 214 3.89 0.19 -4.58
N THR A 215 3.47 -0.74 -5.43
CA THR A 215 3.40 -2.17 -5.17
C THR A 215 4.43 -2.92 -6.01
N ALA A 216 4.61 -2.58 -7.27
CA ALA A 216 5.56 -3.30 -8.13
C ALA A 216 6.21 -2.39 -9.15
N PHE A 217 7.37 -2.81 -9.65
CA PHE A 217 8.01 -2.22 -10.83
C PHE A 217 8.05 -3.29 -11.92
N MET A 218 7.18 -3.12 -12.92
CA MET A 218 7.07 -4.05 -14.03
C MET A 218 8.28 -3.91 -14.95
N PRO A 219 8.95 -5.02 -15.29
CA PRO A 219 10.14 -4.99 -16.12
C PRO A 219 9.79 -4.66 -17.57
N ILE A 220 10.59 -3.80 -18.20
CA ILE A 220 10.59 -3.63 -19.66
C ILE A 220 11.71 -4.50 -20.22
N VAL A 221 11.38 -5.38 -21.15
CA VAL A 221 12.28 -6.42 -21.64
C VAL A 221 12.56 -6.24 -23.12
N THR A 222 13.81 -6.44 -23.51
CA THR A 222 14.20 -6.57 -24.91
C THR A 222 14.50 -8.03 -25.21
N PHE A 223 13.66 -8.63 -26.05
CA PHE A 223 13.81 -10.00 -26.52
C PHE A 223 14.76 -10.06 -27.72
N ASN A 224 15.68 -11.03 -27.69
CA ASN A 224 16.64 -11.29 -28.76
C ASN A 224 16.08 -12.27 -29.78
N ASN A 225 16.33 -12.02 -31.06
CA ASN A 225 15.99 -12.91 -32.17
C ASN A 225 14.48 -13.26 -32.25
N VAL A 226 13.61 -12.37 -31.78
CA VAL A 226 12.15 -12.52 -31.87
C VAL A 226 11.61 -11.60 -32.96
N HIS A 227 10.73 -12.13 -33.81
CA HIS A 227 10.06 -11.36 -34.85
C HIS A 227 9.23 -10.22 -34.22
N PRO A 228 9.29 -8.97 -34.74
CA PRO A 228 8.63 -7.80 -34.14
C PRO A 228 7.16 -8.00 -33.77
N GLU A 229 6.41 -8.78 -34.57
CA GLU A 229 4.98 -9.06 -34.35
C GLU A 229 4.69 -9.82 -33.04
N PHE A 230 5.66 -10.58 -32.51
CA PHE A 230 5.47 -11.32 -31.27
C PHE A 230 5.88 -10.55 -30.01
N HIS A 231 6.57 -9.41 -30.13
CA HIS A 231 7.04 -8.64 -28.96
C HIS A 231 5.86 -8.21 -28.08
N ALA A 232 4.80 -7.66 -28.68
CA ALA A 232 3.62 -7.24 -27.94
C ALA A 232 2.95 -8.38 -27.15
N VAL A 233 2.90 -9.58 -27.74
CA VAL A 233 2.31 -10.76 -27.08
C VAL A 233 3.19 -11.24 -25.92
N LEU A 234 4.51 -11.26 -26.11
CA LEU A 234 5.45 -11.66 -25.05
C LEU A 234 5.48 -10.66 -23.90
N ASP A 235 5.43 -9.37 -24.20
CA ASP A 235 5.33 -8.32 -23.19
C ASP A 235 4.04 -8.46 -22.38
N ALA A 236 2.89 -8.69 -23.05
CA ALA A 236 1.62 -8.93 -22.37
C ALA A 236 1.66 -10.19 -21.48
N GLN A 237 2.20 -11.31 -21.99
CA GLN A 237 2.35 -12.53 -21.20
C GLN A 237 3.24 -12.35 -19.98
N LEU A 238 4.37 -11.65 -20.15
CA LEU A 238 5.27 -11.34 -19.05
C LEU A 238 4.59 -10.42 -18.03
N TRP A 239 3.83 -9.42 -18.49
CA TRP A 239 3.07 -8.52 -17.64
C TRP A 239 2.06 -9.29 -16.78
N HIS A 240 1.25 -10.16 -17.40
CA HIS A 240 0.28 -10.97 -16.67
C HIS A 240 0.94 -11.89 -15.66
N ARG A 241 2.03 -12.57 -16.05
CA ARG A 241 2.79 -13.40 -15.13
C ARG A 241 3.36 -12.59 -13.96
N CYS A 242 3.84 -11.37 -14.20
CA CYS A 242 4.30 -10.47 -13.14
C CYS A 242 3.15 -10.08 -12.20
N MET A 243 2.00 -9.71 -12.76
CA MET A 243 0.81 -9.40 -11.98
C MET A 243 0.38 -10.58 -11.13
N ASP A 244 0.32 -11.80 -11.68
CA ASP A 244 -0.03 -13.02 -10.93
C ASP A 244 0.85 -13.20 -9.70
N MET A 245 2.14 -12.87 -9.76
CA MET A 245 3.00 -12.92 -8.57
C MET A 245 2.66 -11.84 -7.54
N VAL A 246 2.35 -10.63 -7.99
CA VAL A 246 1.95 -9.50 -7.12
C VAL A 246 0.64 -9.81 -6.38
N ILE A 247 -0.34 -10.39 -7.09
CA ILE A 247 -1.69 -10.66 -6.58
C ILE A 247 -1.92 -12.13 -6.20
N SER A 248 -0.88 -12.95 -6.17
CA SER A 248 -0.96 -14.42 -6.00
C SER A 248 -1.74 -14.85 -4.76
N VAL A 249 -1.62 -14.11 -3.66
CA VAL A 249 -2.35 -14.41 -2.42
C VAL A 249 -3.86 -14.22 -2.61
N TRP A 250 -4.29 -13.23 -3.38
CA TRP A 250 -5.71 -12.95 -3.63
C TRP A 250 -6.37 -14.02 -4.50
N GLN A 251 -5.64 -14.58 -5.46
CA GLN A 251 -6.13 -15.66 -6.32
C GLN A 251 -6.42 -16.95 -5.53
N ASN A 252 -5.73 -17.16 -4.39
CA ASN A 252 -5.94 -18.32 -3.52
C ASN A 252 -7.03 -18.11 -2.47
N VAL A 253 -7.31 -16.85 -2.08
CA VAL A 253 -8.31 -16.50 -1.06
C VAL A 253 -9.69 -16.20 -1.66
N GLY A 254 -9.78 -15.76 -2.92
CA GLY A 254 -11.04 -15.45 -3.60
C GLY A 254 -11.43 -16.48 -4.68
N ARG A 255 -12.52 -17.24 -4.47
CA ARG A 255 -13.14 -18.09 -5.51
C ARG A 255 -13.93 -17.34 -6.59
N LEU A 256 -13.91 -16.00 -6.60
CA LEU A 256 -14.61 -15.16 -7.58
C LEU A 256 -13.74 -13.95 -7.99
N CYS A 257 -12.59 -14.20 -8.62
CA CYS A 257 -11.87 -13.14 -9.34
C CYS A 257 -12.53 -12.92 -10.71
N GLN A 258 -13.42 -11.94 -10.83
CA GLN A 258 -13.78 -11.38 -12.15
C GLN A 258 -12.80 -10.26 -12.48
N THR A 259 -11.77 -10.60 -13.25
CA THR A 259 -10.85 -9.61 -13.84
C THR A 259 -11.53 -8.93 -15.02
N LEU A 260 -12.14 -7.76 -14.81
CA LEU A 260 -12.54 -6.89 -15.91
C LEU A 260 -11.34 -6.02 -16.30
N MET A 261 -10.57 -6.49 -17.28
CA MET A 261 -9.62 -5.62 -17.99
C MET A 261 -10.43 -4.71 -18.92
N VAL A 262 -10.53 -3.43 -18.58
CA VAL A 262 -10.98 -2.43 -19.54
C VAL A 262 -9.74 -1.86 -20.22
N SER A 263 -9.56 -2.23 -21.49
CA SER A 263 -8.57 -1.68 -22.42
C SER A 263 -9.01 -0.31 -22.94
#